data_AF-W2Z4K5-F1
#
_entry.id   AF-W2Z4K5-F1
#
_cell.length_a   1.000
_cell.length_b   1.000
_cell.length_c   1.000
_cell.angle_alpha   90.00
_cell.angle_beta   90.00
_cell.angle_gamma   90.00
#
_symmetry.space_group_name_H-M   'P 1'
#
loop_
_entity.id
_entity.type
_entity.pdbx_description
1 polymer ?
#
loop_
_entity_poly.entity_id
_entity_poly.type
_entity_poly.pdbx_seq_one_letter_code
_entity_poly.pdbx_strand_id
1 'polypeptide(L)'
;MGTLLEELRDCCMHESSRQRPFCMEPEAAPTLTRRVVELVREKLLLRNIEADRIAGDKGVMHVFGYPAKRIVVEGAKRSTEEEIAVSARMDVNYARMEVQDEPLYGWPVKLRQKLCPCNYCFKFGACVHLVYAQRN
;
A
#
# COMPACT_ATOMS: atom_id res chain seq x y z
N MET A 1 -13.55 -34.75 -9.44
CA MET A 1 -12.43 -33.87 -9.83
C MET A 1 -12.75 -32.92 -11.01
N GLY A 2 -14.01 -32.80 -11.47
CA GLY A 2 -14.37 -31.89 -12.58
C GLY A 2 -14.88 -30.51 -12.15
N THR A 3 -15.56 -30.43 -11.00
CA THR A 3 -16.23 -29.22 -10.51
C THR A 3 -15.30 -28.04 -10.26
N LEU A 4 -14.08 -28.29 -9.76
CA LEU A 4 -13.13 -27.22 -9.46
C LEU A 4 -12.59 -26.54 -10.74
N LEU A 5 -12.44 -27.31 -11.83
CA LEU A 5 -12.02 -26.76 -13.12
C LEU A 5 -13.14 -25.97 -13.79
N GLU A 6 -14.40 -26.37 -13.58
CA GLU A 6 -15.57 -25.63 -14.06
C GLU A 6 -15.72 -24.30 -13.33
N GLU A 7 -15.63 -24.28 -11.99
CA GLU A 7 -15.68 -23.03 -11.22
C GLU A 7 -14.53 -22.08 -11.59
N LEU A 8 -13.33 -22.60 -11.81
CA LEU A 8 -12.19 -21.78 -12.21
C LEU A 8 -12.39 -21.17 -13.60
N ARG A 9 -12.89 -21.97 -14.56
CA ARG A 9 -13.23 -21.49 -15.91
C ARG A 9 -14.31 -20.40 -15.85
N ASP A 10 -15.37 -20.63 -15.08
CA ASP A 10 -16.49 -19.70 -14.98
C ASP A 10 -16.05 -18.38 -14.32
N CYS A 11 -15.17 -18.46 -13.31
CA CYS A 11 -14.52 -17.28 -12.71
C CYS A 11 -13.66 -16.51 -13.74
N CYS A 12 -12.82 -17.21 -14.51
CA CYS A 12 -12.00 -16.58 -15.55
C CYS A 12 -12.86 -15.94 -16.65
N MET A 13 -13.94 -16.59 -17.08
CA MET A 13 -14.88 -16.04 -18.07
C MET A 13 -15.61 -14.81 -17.52
N HIS A 14 -16.02 -14.83 -16.26
CA HIS A 14 -16.64 -13.69 -15.62
C HIS A 14 -15.66 -12.51 -15.48
N GLU A 15 -14.45 -12.74 -14.98
CA GLU A 15 -13.46 -11.68 -14.81
C GLU A 15 -12.92 -11.13 -16.14
N SER A 16 -12.81 -11.95 -17.19
CA SER A 16 -12.40 -11.50 -18.53
C SER A 16 -13.49 -10.73 -19.27
N SER A 17 -14.76 -11.04 -19.00
CA SER A 17 -15.90 -10.32 -19.59
C SER A 17 -16.26 -9.05 -18.83
N ARG A 18 -15.78 -8.87 -17.59
CA ARG A 18 -15.93 -7.61 -16.86
C ARG A 18 -15.21 -6.49 -17.60
N GLN A 19 -15.98 -5.54 -18.12
CA GLN A 19 -15.43 -4.29 -18.64
C GLN A 19 -14.80 -3.51 -17.49
N ARG A 20 -13.47 -3.48 -17.45
CA ARG A 20 -12.71 -2.55 -16.61
C ARG A 20 -12.22 -1.43 -17.51
N PRO A 21 -12.63 -0.18 -17.29
CA PRO A 21 -12.08 0.93 -18.07
C PRO A 21 -10.57 0.97 -17.88
N PHE A 22 -9.83 1.26 -18.95
CA PHE A 22 -8.41 1.50 -18.84
C PHE A 22 -8.18 2.74 -17.98
N CYS A 23 -7.39 2.60 -16.92
CA CYS A 23 -7.10 3.70 -16.00
C CYS A 23 -5.79 4.37 -16.39
N MET A 24 -5.84 5.65 -16.78
CA MET A 24 -4.67 6.42 -17.20
C MET A 24 -3.78 6.83 -16.03
N GLU A 25 -4.34 6.90 -14.83
CA GLU A 25 -3.62 7.23 -13.60
C GLU A 25 -3.78 6.10 -12.58
N PRO A 26 -2.74 5.79 -11.79
CA PRO A 26 -2.88 4.79 -10.74
C PRO A 26 -3.87 5.28 -9.68
N GLU A 27 -4.88 4.46 -9.40
CA GLU A 27 -5.87 4.71 -8.35
C GLU A 27 -5.54 3.86 -7.11
N ALA A 28 -5.52 4.50 -5.94
CA ALA A 28 -5.29 3.79 -4.69
C ALA A 28 -6.47 2.87 -4.38
N ALA A 29 -6.20 1.58 -4.20
CA ALA A 29 -7.23 0.62 -3.81
C ALA A 29 -7.94 1.05 -2.50
N PRO A 30 -9.24 0.75 -2.33
CA PRO A 30 -9.98 1.10 -1.10
C PRO A 30 -9.34 0.55 0.18
N THR A 31 -8.71 -0.62 0.10
CA THR A 31 -7.96 -1.23 1.21
C THR A 31 -6.74 -0.39 1.63
N LEU A 32 -5.99 0.15 0.67
CA LEU A 32 -4.87 1.06 0.93
C LEU A 32 -5.36 2.37 1.58
N THR A 33 -6.47 2.91 1.07
CA THR A 33 -7.13 4.09 1.64
C THR A 33 -7.53 3.89 3.11
N ARG A 34 -8.13 2.75 3.45
CA ARG A 34 -8.47 2.39 4.82
C ARG A 34 -7.23 2.25 5.69
N ARG A 35 -6.20 1.58 5.17
CA ARG A 35 -4.92 1.40 5.88
C ARG A 35 -4.27 2.74 6.23
N VAL A 36 -4.31 3.74 5.36
CA VAL A 36 -3.82 5.09 5.68
C VAL A 36 -4.57 5.69 6.88
N VAL A 37 -5.89 5.57 6.93
CA VAL A 37 -6.69 6.09 8.07
C VAL A 37 -6.25 5.43 9.38
N GLU A 38 -6.03 4.11 9.37
CA GLU A 38 -5.56 3.36 10.53
C GLU A 38 -4.14 3.81 10.94
N LEU A 39 -3.21 3.92 9.99
CA LEU A 39 -1.83 4.36 10.26
C LEU A 39 -1.77 5.80 10.78
N VAL A 40 -2.60 6.71 10.26
CA VAL A 40 -2.70 8.09 10.76
C VAL A 40 -3.24 8.11 12.19
N ARG A 41 -4.26 7.31 12.49
CA ARG A 41 -4.84 7.21 13.83
C ARG A 41 -3.80 6.74 14.86
N GLU A 42 -2.96 5.78 14.47
CA GLU A 42 -1.88 5.25 15.31
C GLU A 42 -0.60 6.12 15.29
N LYS A 43 -0.60 7.27 14.60
CA LYS A 43 0.55 8.19 14.44
C LYS A 43 1.78 7.52 13.80
N LEU A 44 1.54 6.59 12.88
CA LEU A 44 2.58 5.87 12.13
C LEU A 44 2.86 6.48 10.76
N LEU A 45 2.13 7.52 10.38
CA LEU A 45 2.43 8.37 9.22
C LEU A 45 2.52 9.81 9.69
N LEU A 46 3.66 10.45 9.46
CA LEU A 46 3.94 11.80 9.96
C LEU A 46 4.57 12.65 8.86
N ARG A 47 4.10 13.89 8.73
CA ARG A 47 4.73 14.89 7.87
C ARG A 47 5.95 15.52 8.56
N ASN A 48 7.06 15.63 7.83
CA ASN A 48 8.24 16.36 8.27
C ASN A 48 8.19 17.82 7.80
N ILE A 49 7.59 18.69 8.61
CA ILE A 49 7.40 20.11 8.29
C ILE A 49 8.75 20.85 8.18
N GLU A 50 9.74 20.46 8.97
CA GLU A 50 11.08 21.07 8.93
C GLU A 50 11.79 20.76 7.62
N ALA A 51 11.76 19.49 7.18
CA ALA A 51 12.32 19.10 5.89
C ALA A 51 11.63 19.79 4.72
N ASP A 52 10.30 19.92 4.74
CA ASP A 52 9.56 20.69 3.73
C ASP A 52 10.01 22.15 3.67
N ARG A 53 10.20 22.77 4.84
CA ARG A 53 10.64 24.16 4.93
C ARG A 53 12.07 24.34 4.43
N ILE A 54 12.98 23.41 4.73
CA ILE A 54 14.38 23.45 4.29
C ILE A 54 14.48 23.20 2.78
N ALA A 55 13.73 22.23 2.26
CA ALA A 55 13.71 21.94 0.83
C ALA A 55 13.15 23.12 0.01
N GLY A 56 12.21 23.87 0.56
CA GLY A 56 11.65 25.08 -0.06
C GLY A 56 10.77 24.82 -1.29
N ASP A 57 10.65 23.57 -1.75
CA ASP A 57 9.79 23.17 -2.85
C ASP A 57 8.35 22.94 -2.36
N LYS A 58 7.45 23.86 -2.73
CA LYS A 58 6.02 23.78 -2.39
C LYS A 58 5.30 22.58 -3.03
N GLY A 59 5.92 21.89 -3.99
CA GLY A 59 5.40 20.70 -4.64
C GLY A 59 5.81 19.39 -3.97
N VAL A 60 6.62 19.43 -2.90
CA VAL A 60 7.14 18.24 -2.23
C VAL A 60 6.69 18.23 -0.76
N MET A 61 6.24 17.06 -0.31
CA MET A 61 5.94 16.78 1.10
C MET A 61 6.79 15.61 1.57
N HIS A 62 7.54 15.79 2.65
CA HIS A 62 8.33 14.76 3.28
C HIS A 62 7.47 14.01 4.30
N VAL A 63 7.35 12.70 4.13
CA VAL A 63 6.49 11.86 4.97
C VAL A 63 7.27 10.67 5.51
N PHE A 64 7.26 10.51 6.83
CA PHE A 64 7.76 9.32 7.52
C PHE A 64 6.67 8.25 7.58
N GLY A 65 7.07 7.00 7.37
CA GLY A 65 6.25 5.81 7.55
C GLY A 65 6.87 4.85 8.56
N TYR A 66 6.11 4.52 9.60
CA TYR A 66 6.49 3.52 10.58
C TYR A 66 5.71 2.23 10.39
N PRO A 67 6.35 1.06 10.56
CA PRO A 67 5.66 -0.22 10.43
C PRO A 67 4.59 -0.37 11.52
N ALA A 68 3.39 -0.80 11.13
CA ALA A 68 2.33 -1.14 12.08
C ALA A 68 2.75 -2.29 13.00
N LYS A 69 2.31 -2.23 14.27
CA LYS A 69 2.56 -3.28 15.25
C LYS A 69 1.94 -4.60 14.77
N ARG A 70 2.73 -5.66 14.75
CA ARG A 70 2.23 -7.00 14.38
C ARG A 70 1.38 -7.57 15.51
N ILE A 71 0.17 -8.00 15.20
CA ILE A 71 -0.65 -8.83 16.09
C ILE A 71 -0.33 -10.28 15.74
N VAL A 72 0.32 -10.99 16.66
CA VAL A 72 0.50 -12.44 16.53
C VAL A 72 -0.82 -13.09 16.92
N VAL A 73 -1.50 -13.72 15.97
CA VAL A 73 -2.71 -14.48 16.26
C VAL A 73 -2.27 -15.85 16.77
N GLU A 74 -2.30 -16.05 18.08
CA GLU A 74 -2.10 -17.38 18.67
C GLU A 74 -3.29 -18.28 18.31
N GLY A 75 -3.02 -19.38 17.59
CA GLY A 75 -4.04 -20.41 17.32
C GLY A 75 -4.27 -20.80 15.86
N ALA A 76 -3.52 -20.28 14.89
CA ALA A 76 -3.58 -20.77 13.51
C ALA A 76 -3.07 -22.23 13.45
N LYS A 77 -3.98 -23.20 13.44
CA LYS A 77 -3.65 -24.62 13.27
C LYS A 77 -3.19 -24.86 11.83
N ARG A 78 -1.97 -25.37 11.72
CA ARG A 78 -1.15 -25.84 10.59
C ARG A 78 -1.79 -26.37 9.29
N SER A 79 -3.10 -26.61 9.19
CA SER A 79 -3.73 -27.23 8.03
C SER A 79 -4.59 -26.30 7.16
N THR A 80 -4.90 -25.08 7.62
CA THR A 80 -5.51 -23.99 6.81
C THR A 80 -4.53 -22.84 6.57
N GLU A 81 -3.26 -23.08 6.90
CA GLU A 81 -2.22 -22.08 7.08
C GLU A 81 -1.53 -21.70 5.77
N GLU A 82 -1.50 -22.55 4.74
CA GLU A 82 -0.71 -22.27 3.53
C GLU A 82 -1.26 -21.09 2.72
N GLU A 83 -2.58 -20.94 2.59
CA GLU A 83 -3.21 -19.87 1.82
C GLU A 83 -3.32 -18.55 2.62
N ILE A 84 -3.65 -18.65 3.92
CA ILE A 84 -3.68 -17.52 4.86
C ILE A 84 -2.26 -17.00 5.11
N ALA A 85 -1.26 -17.89 5.18
CA ALA A 85 0.13 -17.47 5.37
C ALA A 85 0.70 -16.79 4.13
N VAL A 86 0.34 -17.16 2.90
CA VAL A 86 0.89 -16.50 1.71
C VAL A 86 0.32 -15.09 1.55
N SER A 87 -1.00 -14.92 1.67
CA SER A 87 -1.66 -13.60 1.61
C SER A 87 -1.22 -12.68 2.76
N ALA A 88 -1.20 -13.19 4.00
CA ALA A 88 -0.69 -12.43 5.15
C ALA A 88 0.83 -12.12 5.04
N ARG A 89 1.63 -13.00 4.43
CA ARG A 89 3.07 -12.72 4.14
C ARG A 89 3.23 -11.71 3.00
N MET A 90 2.34 -11.68 2.02
CA MET A 90 2.36 -10.65 0.97
C MET A 90 2.14 -9.27 1.59
N ASP A 91 1.19 -9.13 2.51
CA ASP A 91 0.96 -7.88 3.23
C ASP A 91 2.18 -7.44 4.04
N VAL A 92 2.92 -8.37 4.65
CA VAL A 92 4.18 -8.07 5.36
C VAL A 92 5.26 -7.57 4.41
N ASN A 93 5.45 -8.24 3.27
CA ASN A 93 6.45 -7.83 2.29
C ASN A 93 6.11 -6.45 1.69
N TYR A 94 4.83 -6.20 1.45
CA TYR A 94 4.31 -4.94 0.96
C TYR A 94 4.44 -3.81 1.98
N ALA A 95 4.10 -4.04 3.24
CA ALA A 95 4.36 -3.10 4.32
C ALA A 95 5.86 -2.77 4.45
N ARG A 96 6.73 -3.77 4.27
CA ARG A 96 8.18 -3.55 4.27
C ARG A 96 8.63 -2.65 3.11
N MET A 97 8.07 -2.82 1.91
CA MET A 97 8.40 -1.99 0.74
C MET A 97 8.08 -0.50 0.92
N GLU A 98 7.24 -0.15 1.90
CA GLU A 98 6.94 1.25 2.22
C GLU A 98 8.03 1.88 3.08
N VAL A 99 8.66 1.12 3.98
CA VAL A 99 9.60 1.64 4.99
C VAL A 99 11.06 1.31 4.68
N GLN A 100 11.30 0.32 3.82
CA GLN A 100 12.64 -0.10 3.46
C GLN A 100 13.37 1.03 2.72
N ASP A 101 14.59 1.32 3.16
CA ASP A 101 15.44 2.39 2.63
C ASP A 101 14.81 3.79 2.75
N GLU A 102 13.96 3.99 3.78
CA GLU A 102 13.40 5.31 4.06
C GLU A 102 14.51 6.36 4.26
N PRO A 103 14.47 7.50 3.54
CA PRO A 103 15.45 8.56 3.71
C PRO A 103 15.42 9.17 5.11
N LEU A 104 16.55 9.77 5.52
CA LEU A 104 16.70 10.42 6.83
C LEU A 104 15.58 11.43 7.16
N TYR A 105 15.06 12.11 6.14
CA TYR A 105 14.03 13.14 6.29
C TYR A 105 12.62 12.65 5.94
N GLY A 106 12.44 11.35 5.69
CA GLY A 106 11.21 10.75 5.19
C GLY A 106 11.15 10.76 3.66
N TRP A 107 10.10 10.14 3.11
CA TRP A 107 9.90 10.06 1.67
C TRP A 107 9.52 11.42 1.07
N PRO A 108 10.28 11.96 0.09
CA PRO A 108 9.94 13.21 -0.58
C PRO A 108 8.84 12.95 -1.62
N VAL A 109 7.59 13.01 -1.19
CA VAL A 109 6.41 12.80 -2.04
C VAL A 109 6.19 14.02 -2.92
N LYS A 110 6.21 13.82 -4.24
CA LYS A 110 5.93 14.85 -5.23
C LYS A 110 4.43 14.95 -5.48
N LEU A 111 3.81 16.02 -5.01
CA LEU A 111 2.35 16.19 -5.00
C LEU A 111 1.78 16.34 -6.41
N ARG A 112 2.44 17.12 -7.28
CA ARG A 112 1.97 17.40 -8.65
C ARG A 112 2.03 16.15 -9.54
N GLN A 113 3.13 15.41 -9.45
CA GLN A 113 3.33 14.18 -10.21
C GLN A 113 2.65 12.96 -9.59
N LYS A 114 2.00 13.12 -8.42
CA LYS A 114 1.40 12.05 -7.63
C LYS A 114 2.38 10.87 -7.45
N LEU A 115 3.61 11.17 -7.05
CA LEU A 115 4.69 10.19 -7.02
C LEU A 115 5.38 10.15 -5.66
N CYS A 116 5.48 8.97 -5.09
CA CYS A 116 6.32 8.68 -3.94
C CYS A 116 7.50 7.78 -4.39
N PRO A 117 8.73 8.03 -3.95
CA PRO A 117 9.88 7.21 -4.36
C PRO A 117 10.03 5.89 -3.56
N CYS A 118 9.07 5.54 -2.69
CA CYS A 118 9.13 4.25 -1.99
C CYS A 118 8.89 3.06 -2.95
N ASN A 119 9.46 1.90 -2.61
CA ASN A 119 9.36 0.70 -3.45
C ASN A 119 7.92 0.24 -3.69
N TYR A 120 7.04 0.43 -2.71
CA TYR A 120 5.62 0.09 -2.86
C TYR A 120 4.95 0.95 -3.94
N CYS A 121 5.19 2.27 -3.94
CA CYS A 121 4.64 3.17 -4.95
C CYS A 121 5.22 2.88 -6.34
N PHE A 122 6.51 2.53 -6.43
CA PHE A 122 7.12 2.14 -7.70
C PHE A 122 6.45 0.89 -8.30
N LYS A 123 6.07 -0.08 -7.46
CA LYS A 123 5.42 -1.32 -7.91
C LYS A 123 3.94 -1.14 -8.25
N PHE A 124 3.20 -0.37 -7.45
CA PHE A 124 1.73 -0.33 -7.52
C PHE A 124 1.16 1.02 -8.01
N GLY A 125 2.00 2.04 -8.21
CA GLY A 125 1.59 3.38 -8.60
C GLY A 125 0.93 4.20 -7.48
N ALA A 126 0.66 3.61 -6.31
CA ALA A 126 0.17 4.28 -5.12
C ALA A 126 0.82 3.69 -3.87
N CYS A 127 0.89 4.45 -2.78
CA CYS A 127 1.35 3.98 -1.48
C CYS A 127 0.71 4.78 -0.34
N VAL A 128 0.94 4.36 0.91
CA VAL A 128 0.43 5.06 2.09
C VAL A 128 0.92 6.52 2.20
N HIS A 129 2.17 6.82 1.82
CA HIS A 129 2.72 8.19 1.86
C HIS A 129 2.06 9.10 0.84
N LEU A 130 1.85 8.61 -0.39
CA LEU A 130 1.22 9.37 -1.45
C LEU A 130 -0.24 9.69 -1.10
N VAL A 131 -0.99 8.69 -0.64
CA VAL A 131 -2.38 8.86 -0.25
C VAL A 131 -2.50 9.78 0.97
N TYR A 132 -1.58 9.68 1.93
CA TYR A 132 -1.50 10.60 3.06
C TYR A 132 -1.25 12.04 2.61
N ALA A 133 -0.29 12.25 1.72
CA ALA A 133 0.10 13.57 1.22
C ALA A 133 -0.93 14.20 0.29
N GLN A 134 -1.81 13.41 -0.33
CA GLN A 134 -2.94 13.92 -1.13
C GLN A 134 -4.13 14.38 -0.26
N ARG A 135 -4.18 13.97 1.01
CA ARG A 135 -5.26 14.29 1.94
C ARG A 135 -4.95 15.44 2.90
N ASN A 136 -3.67 15.86 3.00
CA ASN A 136 -3.15 16.86 3.93
C ASN A 136 -2.35 17.94 3.19
#